data_AF-A0A2V8ZSP4-F1
#
_entry.id   AF-A0A2V8ZSP4-F1
#
_cell.length_a   1.000
_cell.length_b   1.000
_cell.length_c   1.000
_cell.angle_alpha   90.00
_cell.angle_beta   90.00
_cell.angle_gamma   90.00
#
_symmetry.space_group_name_H-M   'P 1'
#
loop_
_entity.id
_entity.type
_entity.pdbx_description
1 polymer ?
#
loop_
_entity_poly.entity_id
_entity_poly.type
_entity_poly.pdbx_seq_one_letter_code
_entity_poly.pdbx_strand_id
1 'polypeptide(L)'
;MLKLSDVLTHLLEWHDRQTPLRILLSTPDGKFAFDCTLVRFFDTGISLQLAGDSDSVDLNLTGYDFEALDQETEEQAHEELSGSGRGIKANSSDRTLLILEMVAVSS
;
A
#
# COMPACT_ATOMS: atom_id res chain seq x y z
N MET A 1 2.46 -11.54 10.50
CA MET A 1 1.72 -10.32 10.87
C MET A 1 2.72 -9.28 11.34
N LEU A 2 2.80 -8.14 10.65
CA LEU A 2 3.72 -7.04 10.93
C LEU A 2 3.12 -6.11 12.00
N LYS A 3 3.98 -5.51 12.84
CA LYS A 3 3.53 -4.42 13.72
C LYS A 3 3.48 -3.11 12.93
N LEU A 4 2.63 -2.19 13.37
CA LEU A 4 2.53 -0.86 12.77
C LEU A 4 3.89 -0.12 12.73
N SER A 5 4.73 -0.29 13.76
CA SER A 5 6.09 0.29 13.77
C SER A 5 6.97 -0.22 12.63
N ASP A 6 6.87 -1.51 12.33
CA ASP A 6 7.67 -2.16 11.29
C ASP A 6 7.18 -1.71 9.91
N VAL A 7 5.86 -1.63 9.74
CA VAL A 7 5.20 -1.06 8.56
C VAL A 7 5.66 0.36 8.30
N LEU A 8 5.58 1.25 9.29
CA LEU A 8 6.03 2.64 9.15
C LEU A 8 7.52 2.73 8.81
N THR A 9 8.35 1.83 9.35
CA THR A 9 9.78 1.77 9.03
C THR A 9 10.01 1.40 7.55
N HIS A 10 9.31 0.39 7.04
CA HIS A 10 9.38 0.01 5.62
C HIS A 10 8.89 1.12 4.69
N LEU A 11 7.77 1.74 5.04
CA LEU A 11 7.22 2.84 4.26
C LEU A 11 8.16 4.05 4.26
N LEU A 12 8.81 4.36 5.39
CA LEU A 12 9.81 5.43 5.46
C LEU A 12 10.99 5.16 4.52
N GLU A 13 11.49 3.92 4.48
CA GLU A 13 12.53 3.53 3.53
C GLU A 13 12.09 3.73 2.07
N TRP A 14 10.84 3.38 1.74
CA TRP A 14 10.30 3.56 0.38
C TRP A 14 10.13 5.03 0.01
N HIS A 15 9.70 5.86 0.97
CA HIS A 15 9.64 7.31 0.82
C HIS A 15 11.02 7.91 0.56
N ASP A 16 12.04 7.55 1.35
CA ASP A 16 13.40 8.09 1.21
C ASP A 16 14.03 7.72 -0.13
N ARG A 17 13.65 6.57 -0.68
CA ARG A 17 14.04 6.12 -2.02
C ARG A 17 13.18 6.68 -3.15
N GLN A 18 12.15 7.47 -2.83
CA GLN A 18 11.15 7.97 -3.79
C GLN A 18 10.55 6.85 -4.65
N THR A 19 10.26 5.72 -3.99
CA THR A 19 9.77 4.53 -4.67
C THR A 19 8.38 4.80 -5.26
N PRO A 20 8.15 4.57 -6.55
CA PRO A 20 6.81 4.63 -7.11
C PRO A 20 5.95 3.51 -6.52
N LEU A 21 4.75 3.85 -6.04
CA LEU A 21 3.86 2.92 -5.37
C LEU A 21 2.53 2.83 -6.10
N ARG A 22 1.83 1.73 -5.89
CA ARG A 22 0.43 1.55 -6.25
C ARG A 22 -0.35 1.17 -4.99
N ILE A 23 -1.47 1.85 -4.79
CA ILE A 23 -2.47 1.50 -3.79
C ILE A 23 -3.61 0.75 -4.46
N LEU A 24 -3.91 -0.44 -3.97
CA LEU A 24 -5.10 -1.20 -4.29
C LEU A 24 -6.01 -1.20 -3.07
N LEU A 25 -7.22 -0.68 -3.22
CA LEU A 25 -8.21 -0.62 -2.15
C LEU A 25 -9.43 -1.43 -2.56
N SER A 26 -9.74 -2.48 -1.82
CA SER A 26 -10.95 -3.27 -1.99
C SER A 26 -11.84 -3.05 -0.78
N THR A 27 -12.95 -2.34 -0.99
CA THR A 27 -14.00 -2.07 -0.01
C THR A 27 -15.24 -2.89 -0.35
N PRO A 28 -16.24 -3.00 0.55
CA PRO A 28 -17.53 -3.58 0.21
C PRO A 28 -18.23 -2.90 -0.98
N ASP A 29 -17.94 -1.61 -1.21
CA ASP A 29 -18.59 -0.80 -2.24
C ASP A 29 -17.86 -0.83 -3.59
N GLY A 30 -16.64 -1.35 -3.64
CA GLY A 30 -15.86 -1.44 -4.88
C GLY A 30 -14.36 -1.64 -4.68
N LYS A 31 -13.70 -1.92 -5.80
CA LYS A 31 -12.25 -2.04 -5.91
C LYS A 31 -11.69 -0.82 -6.64
N PHE A 32 -10.59 -0.28 -6.15
CA PHE A 32 -9.91 0.88 -6.69
C PHE A 32 -8.40 0.63 -6.76
N ALA A 33 -7.74 1.21 -7.76
CA ALA A 33 -6.31 1.10 -7.97
C ALA A 33 -5.76 2.46 -8.42
N PHE A 34 -4.74 2.97 -7.72
CA PHE A 34 -4.12 4.25 -8.04
C PHE A 34 -2.59 4.16 -7.90
N ASP A 35 -1.87 4.75 -8.85
CA ASP A 35 -0.44 4.99 -8.68
C ASP A 35 -0.26 6.20 -7.76
N CYS A 36 0.71 6.16 -6.86
CA CYS A 36 0.92 7.18 -5.84
C CYS A 36 2.37 7.24 -5.36
N THR A 37 2.68 8.30 -4.62
CA THR A 37 3.93 8.47 -3.88
C THR A 37 3.63 8.75 -2.41
N LEU A 38 4.44 8.20 -1.51
CA LEU A 38 4.42 8.60 -0.10
C LEU A 38 4.94 10.03 0.01
N VAL A 39 4.22 10.90 0.73
CA VAL A 39 4.61 12.30 0.91
C VAL A 39 4.76 12.72 2.37
N ARG A 40 4.05 12.06 3.30
CA ARG A 40 4.16 12.37 4.74
C ARG A 40 3.84 11.16 5.60
N PHE A 41 4.44 11.14 6.79
CA PHE A 41 4.16 10.21 7.86
C PHE A 41 3.56 10.92 9.06
N PHE A 42 2.67 10.23 9.75
CA PHE A 42 2.10 10.65 11.03
C PHE A 42 2.22 9.48 12.02
N ASP A 43 1.99 9.73 13.30
CA ASP A 43 2.11 8.71 14.36
C ASP A 43 1.28 7.44 14.10
N THR A 44 0.16 7.58 13.38
CA THR A 44 -0.79 6.50 13.13
C THR A 44 -1.10 6.27 11.65
N GLY A 45 -0.37 6.91 10.73
CA GLY A 45 -0.79 6.91 9.33
C GLY A 45 0.21 7.52 8.37
N ILE A 46 -0.23 7.62 7.12
CA ILE A 46 0.55 8.13 6.00
C ILE A 46 -0.30 9.07 5.14
N SER A 47 0.38 9.93 4.38
CA SER A 47 -0.22 10.71 3.31
C SER A 47 0.37 10.25 1.98
N LEU A 48 -0.51 10.00 1.01
CA LEU A 48 -0.17 9.58 -0.34
C LEU A 48 -0.58 10.67 -1.31
N GLN A 49 0.29 11.05 -2.25
CA GLN A 49 -0.09 11.87 -3.39
C GLN A 49 -0.39 10.98 -4.59
N LEU A 50 -1.56 11.16 -5.20
CA LEU A 50 -1.96 10.38 -6.36
C LEU A 50 -1.20 10.84 -7.61
N ALA A 51 -0.78 9.90 -8.44
CA ALA A 51 -0.07 10.21 -9.67
C ALA A 51 -0.99 10.96 -10.66
N GLY A 52 -0.53 12.11 -11.14
CA GLY A 52 -1.29 12.97 -12.06
C GLY A 52 -2.32 13.88 -11.38
N ASP A 53 -2.39 13.85 -10.05
CA ASP A 53 -3.21 14.76 -9.24
C ASP A 53 -2.31 15.56 -8.27
N SER A 54 -2.71 16.78 -7.93
CA SER A 54 -2.11 17.54 -6.84
C SER A 54 -2.63 17.11 -5.47
N ASP A 55 -3.77 16.42 -5.44
CA ASP A 55 -4.44 16.02 -4.21
C ASP A 55 -3.69 14.90 -3.48
N SER A 56 -3.68 15.03 -2.15
CA SER A 56 -3.11 14.05 -1.22
C SER A 56 -4.21 13.38 -0.43
N VAL A 57 -4.11 12.07 -0.25
CA VAL A 57 -5.01 11.24 0.53
C VAL A 57 -4.30 10.80 1.80
N ASP A 58 -4.90 11.11 2.96
CA ASP A 58 -4.43 10.64 4.25
C ASP A 58 -5.06 9.29 4.59
N LEU A 59 -4.23 8.32 4.95
CA LEU A 59 -4.64 6.99 5.37
C LEU A 59 -4.27 6.78 6.84
N ASN A 60 -5.29 6.51 7.66
CA ASN A 60 -5.09 6.04 9.02
C ASN A 60 -4.86 4.53 8.98
N LEU A 61 -3.74 4.09 9.53
CA LEU A 61 -3.30 2.70 9.54
C LEU A 61 -3.66 1.98 10.85
N THR A 62 -4.33 2.67 11.78
CA THR A 62 -4.79 2.07 13.04
C THR A 62 -5.93 1.08 12.80
N GLY A 63 -5.87 -0.09 13.45
CA GLY A 63 -6.92 -1.11 13.35
C GLY A 63 -6.82 -2.00 12.12
N TYR A 64 -5.77 -1.83 11.31
CA TYR A 64 -5.40 -2.75 10.26
C TYR A 64 -4.46 -3.85 10.77
N ASP A 65 -4.67 -5.04 10.25
CA ASP A 65 -3.84 -6.21 10.40
C ASP A 65 -2.90 -6.31 9.20
N PHE A 66 -1.59 -6.18 9.44
CA PHE A 66 -0.59 -6.04 8.38
C PHE A 66 0.16 -7.34 8.07
N GLU A 67 0.43 -7.55 6.79
CA GLU A 67 1.19 -8.66 6.23
C GLU A 67 2.17 -8.13 5.18
N ALA A 68 3.39 -8.66 5.15
CA ALA A 68 4.31 -8.41 4.05
C ALA A 68 3.81 -9.17 2.81
N LEU A 69 3.85 -8.53 1.65
CA LEU A 69 3.74 -9.19 0.36
C LEU A 69 5.15 -9.42 -0.15
N ASP A 70 5.64 -10.65 0.05
CA ASP A 70 6.91 -11.09 -0.51
C ASP A 70 6.69 -11.77 -1.86
N GLN A 71 7.64 -11.54 -2.77
CA GLN A 71 7.63 -12.00 -4.16
C GLN A 71 7.47 -13.53 -4.33
N GLU A 72 7.68 -14.32 -3.28
CA GLU A 72 7.57 -15.79 -3.30
C GLU A 72 6.16 -16.34 -3.02
N THR A 73 5.20 -15.51 -2.63
CA THR A 73 3.83 -15.98 -2.34
C THR A 73 2.90 -15.70 -3.52
N GLU A 74 3.16 -16.35 -4.66
CA GLU A 74 2.23 -16.45 -5.79
C GLU A 74 1.00 -17.31 -5.43
N GLU A 75 0.16 -16.86 -4.47
CA GLU A 75 -1.17 -17.44 -4.30
C GLU A 75 -2.17 -16.66 -5.16
N GLN A 76 -2.37 -17.16 -6.39
CA GLN A 76 -3.60 -17.30 -7.20
C GLN A 76 -4.83 -16.37 -6.99
N ALA A 77 -4.69 -15.17 -6.42
CA ALA A 77 -5.73 -14.15 -6.33
C ALA A 77 -5.34 -12.86 -7.10
N HIS A 78 -4.41 -12.99 -8.05
CA HIS A 78 -3.81 -11.90 -8.83
C HIS A 78 -4.17 -11.93 -10.33
N GLU A 79 -5.39 -12.35 -10.67
CA GLU A 79 -5.87 -12.26 -12.07
C GLU A 79 -6.69 -11.01 -12.40
N GLU A 80 -6.94 -10.09 -11.46
CA GLU A 80 -7.69 -8.85 -11.78
C GLU A 80 -6.97 -7.53 -11.46
N LEU A 81 -5.86 -7.54 -10.72
CA LEU A 81 -5.10 -6.32 -10.40
C LEU A 81 -3.61 -6.64 -10.53
N SER A 82 -3.05 -6.34 -11.71
CA SER A 82 -1.67 -6.67 -12.07
C SER A 82 -0.64 -5.93 -11.21
N GLY A 83 -0.17 -6.61 -10.16
CA GLY A 83 0.95 -6.20 -9.33
C GLY A 83 1.89 -7.37 -9.07
N SER A 84 3.15 -7.26 -9.49
CA SER A 84 4.20 -8.29 -9.31
C SER A 84 5.23 -7.87 -8.25
N GLY A 85 4.87 -6.90 -7.41
CA GLY A 85 5.79 -6.17 -6.53
C GLY A 85 5.83 -6.69 -5.09
N ARG A 86 6.94 -6.39 -4.39
CA ARG A 86 6.97 -6.46 -2.93
C ARG A 86 6.08 -5.35 -2.37
N GLY A 87 5.37 -5.63 -1.29
CA GLY A 87 4.33 -4.74 -0.79
C GLY A 87 3.96 -4.96 0.67
N ILE A 88 2.97 -4.20 1.13
CA ILE A 88 2.31 -4.35 2.43
C ILE A 88 0.83 -4.53 2.16
N LYS A 89 0.28 -5.61 2.69
CA LYS A 89 -1.15 -5.89 2.72
C LYS A 89 -1.68 -5.56 4.11
N ALA A 90 -2.84 -4.94 4.17
CA ALA A 90 -3.48 -4.47 5.38
C ALA A 90 -4.97 -4.83 5.31
N ASN A 91 -5.46 -5.59 6.27
CA ASN A 91 -6.87 -5.97 6.36
C ASN A 91 -7.52 -5.28 7.56
N SER A 92 -8.68 -4.68 7.37
CA SER A 92 -9.46 -4.08 8.44
C SER A 92 -10.67 -4.93 8.79
N SER A 93 -11.10 -4.83 10.05
CA SER A 93 -12.31 -5.48 10.58
C SER A 93 -13.60 -5.21 9.77
N ASP A 94 -13.65 -4.09 9.04
CA ASP A 94 -14.78 -3.69 8.18
C ASP A 94 -14.76 -4.34 6.78
N ARG A 95 -13.85 -5.31 6.55
CA ARG A 95 -13.60 -5.98 5.27
C ARG A 95 -12.94 -5.09 4.21
N THR A 96 -12.38 -3.94 4.61
CA THR A 96 -11.51 -3.17 3.75
C THR A 96 -10.15 -3.84 3.65
N LEU A 97 -9.77 -4.22 2.44
CA LEU A 97 -8.44 -4.69 2.10
C LEU A 97 -7.67 -3.56 1.42
N LEU A 98 -6.55 -3.18 2.00
CA LEU A 98 -5.60 -2.22 1.49
C LEU A 98 -4.32 -2.96 1.11
N ILE A 99 -3.84 -2.79 -0.12
CA ILE A 99 -2.53 -3.26 -0.56
C ILE A 99 -1.76 -2.05 -1.05
N LEU A 100 -0.54 -1.88 -0.53
CA LEU A 100 0.42 -0.92 -1.02
C LEU A 100 1.62 -1.67 -1.58
N GLU A 101 1.85 -1.56 -2.87
CA GLU A 101 2.90 -2.30 -3.57
C GLU A 101 3.86 -1.37 -4.31
N MET A 102 5.11 -1.80 -4.43
CA MET A 102 6.08 -1.10 -5.26
C MET A 102 5.79 -1.37 -6.74
N VAL A 103 5.73 -0.30 -7.54
CA VAL A 103 5.61 -0.43 -9.00
C VAL A 103 6.98 -0.79 -9.55
N ALA A 104 7.08 -1.93 -10.23
CA ALA A 104 8.27 -2.30 -10.96
C ALA A 104 8.50 -1.31 -12.10
N VAL A 105 9.56 -0.51 -12.01
CA VAL A 105 10.01 0.32 -13.12
C VAL A 105 10.80 -0.59 -14.06
N SER A 106 10.21 -0.96 -15.19
CA SER A 106 10.92 -1.67 -16.26
C SER A 106 12.12 -0.83 -16.69
N SER A 107 13.33 -1.40 -16.53
CA SER A 107 14.59 -0.81 -17.00
C SER A 107 14.75 -0.97 -18.51
#